data_AF-A0A815T9I4-F1
#
_entry.id   AF-A0A815T9I4-F1
#
_cell.length_a   1.000
_cell.length_b   1.000
_cell.length_c   1.000
_cell.angle_alpha   90.00
_cell.angle_beta   90.00
_cell.angle_gamma   90.00
#
_symmetry.space_group_name_H-M   'P 1'
#
loop_
_entity.id
_entity.type
_entity.pdbx_description
1 polymer ?
#
loop_
_entity_poly.entity_id
_entity_poly.type
_entity_poly.pdbx_seq_one_letter_code
_entity_poly.pdbx_strand_id
1 'polypeptide(L)' 'MLDYLNIKQINGLKIETTIRLCRFVVQNNSFSYNDKYYHEIRGGAMGSPLALTIANCYMLFFERDIIKQI' A
#
# COMPACT_ATOMS: atom_id res chain seq x y z
N MET A 1 -12.97 -3.15 7.71
CA MET A 1 -11.88 -4.15 7.53
C MET A 1 -10.86 -4.15 8.67
N LEU A 2 -10.61 -3.01 9.33
CA LEU A 2 -9.70 -2.90 10.48
C LEU A 2 -10.42 -2.43 11.76
N ASP A 3 -11.75 -2.47 11.77
CA ASP A 3 -12.59 -1.84 12.78
C ASP A 3 -12.38 -2.46 14.18
N TYR A 4 -11.91 -3.71 14.22
CA TYR A 4 -11.54 -4.43 15.45
C TYR A 4 -10.31 -3.87 16.16
N LEU A 5 -9.43 -3.12 15.46
CA LEU A 5 -8.23 -2.54 16.07
C LEU A 5 -8.53 -1.30 16.92
N ASN A 6 -9.71 -0.68 16.77
CA ASN A 6 -10.13 0.52 17.49
C ASN A 6 -9.13 1.70 17.45
N ILE A 7 -8.21 1.72 16.47
CA ILE A 7 -7.28 2.82 16.26
C ILE A 7 -8.08 3.93 15.55
N LYS A 8 -7.97 5.17 16.04
CA LYS A 8 -8.59 6.36 15.40
C LYS A 8 -7.57 7.31 14.79
N GLN A 9 -6.39 7.38 15.40
CA GLN A 9 -5.28 8.22 14.96
C GLN A 9 -3.94 7.60 15.37
N ILE A 10 -2.90 7.91 14.60
CA ILE A 10 -1.51 7.51 14.85
C ILE A 10 -0.68 8.78 14.81
N ASN A 11 0.04 9.10 15.90
CA ASN A 11 0.88 10.31 15.99
C ASN A 11 0.14 11.61 15.58
N GLY A 12 -1.14 11.74 15.97
CA GLY A 12 -1.98 12.89 15.64
C GLY A 12 -2.54 12.90 14.20
N LEU A 13 -2.17 11.94 13.36
CA LEU A 13 -2.75 11.75 12.04
C LEU A 13 -3.97 10.82 12.10
N LYS A 14 -5.09 11.29 11.56
CA LYS A 14 -6.26 10.44 11.31
C LYS A 14 -5.89 9.30 10.37
N ILE A 15 -6.50 8.13 10.59
CA ILE A 15 -6.26 6.96 9.74
C ILE A 15 -6.61 7.25 8.28
N GLU A 16 -7.70 7.98 8.03
CA GLU A 16 -8.12 8.34 6.68
C GLU A 16 -7.05 9.16 5.96
N THR A 17 -6.36 10.05 6.68
CA THR A 17 -5.24 10.82 6.14
C THR A 17 -4.09 9.89 5.76
N THR A 18 -3.74 8.95 6.63
CA THR A 18 -2.68 7.96 6.36
C THR A 18 -3.01 7.12 5.13
N ILE A 19 -4.25 6.62 5.02
CA ILE A 19 -4.71 5.84 3.86
C ILE A 19 -4.65 6.67 2.58
N ARG A 20 -5.06 7.93 2.61
CA ARG A 20 -4.99 8.85 1.46
C ARG A 20 -3.55 9.07 1.01
N LEU A 21 -2.62 9.28 1.95
CA LEU A 21 -1.19 9.42 1.64
C LEU A 21 -0.61 8.14 1.03
N CYS A 22 -0.95 6.98 1.59
CA CYS A 22 -0.52 5.69 1.01
C CYS A 22 -1.03 5.50 -0.41
N ARG A 23 -2.32 5.80 -0.66
CA ARG A 23 -2.90 5.75 -2.01
C ARG A 23 -2.20 6.71 -2.97
N PHE A 24 -1.94 7.94 -2.53
CA PHE A 24 -1.26 8.93 -3.35
C PHE A 24 0.12 8.41 -3.81
N VAL A 25 0.93 7.87 -2.91
CA VAL A 25 2.26 7.32 -3.24
C VAL A 25 2.16 6.16 -4.22
N VAL A 26 1.24 5.21 -4.00
CA VAL A 26 1.10 4.03 -4.87
C VAL A 26 0.56 4.42 -6.25
N GLN A 27 -0.38 5.38 -6.33
CA GLN A 27 -1.04 5.78 -7.58
C GLN A 27 -0.29 6.85 -8.37
N ASN A 28 0.74 7.49 -7.81
CA ASN A 28 1.51 8.55 -8.47
C ASN A 28 2.98 8.16 -8.59
N ASN A 29 3.23 6.87 -8.79
CA ASN A 29 4.57 6.34 -8.91
C ASN A 29 5.02 6.35 -10.38
N SER A 30 6.19 6.92 -10.64
CA SER A 30 6.76 7.01 -11.98
C SER A 30 8.27 6.83 -11.91
N PHE A 31 8.86 6.25 -12.95
CA PHE A 31 10.29 6.03 -13.05
C PHE A 31 10.82 6.39 -14.43
N SER A 32 12.10 6.69 -14.52
CA SER A 32 12.79 6.99 -15.78
C SER A 32 13.65 5.81 -16.22
N TYR A 33 13.58 5.47 -17.50
CA TYR A 33 14.44 4.46 -18.13
C TYR A 33 14.66 4.81 -19.60
N ASN A 34 15.90 4.72 -20.10
CA ASN A 34 16.26 5.07 -21.49
C ASN A 34 15.64 6.40 -21.97
N ASP A 35 15.86 7.47 -21.21
CA ASP A 35 15.38 8.84 -21.50
C ASP A 35 13.84 8.95 -21.65
N LYS A 36 13.09 7.98 -21.14
CA LYS A 36 11.63 7.95 -21.14
C LYS A 36 11.11 7.85 -19.71
N TYR A 37 9.95 8.45 -19.49
CA TYR A 37 9.21 8.35 -18.23
C TYR A 37 8.09 7.33 -18.36
N TYR A 38 7.94 6.52 -17.31
CA TYR A 38 6.94 5.48 -17.22
C TYR A 38 6.14 5.67 -15.94
N HIS A 39 4.82 5.51 -16.04
CA HIS A 39 3.94 5.50 -14.89
C HIS A 39 3.62 4.04 -14.53
N GLU A 40 3.83 3.67 -13.27
CA GLU A 40 3.51 2.32 -12.80
C GLU A 40 2.02 2.23 -12.49
N ILE A 41 1.29 1.49 -13.34
CA ILE A 41 -0.17 1.35 -13.22
C ILE A 41 -0.62 0.21 -12.30
N ARG A 42 0.29 -0.71 -11.95
CA ARG A 42 -0.02 -1.89 -11.13
C ARG A 42 1.22 -2.36 -10.37
N GLY A 43 1.06 -2.49 -9.05
CA GLY A 43 2.14 -2.91 -8.16
C GLY A 43 2.57 -1.79 -7.23
N GLY A 44 3.82 -1.83 -6.80
CA GLY A 44 4.51 -0.72 -6.17
C GLY A 44 6.01 -0.84 -6.46
N ALA A 45 6.66 0.29 -6.75
CA ALA A 45 8.08 0.28 -7.11
C ALA A 45 8.91 -0.37 -6.02
N MET A 46 9.78 -1.31 -6.42
CA MET A 46 10.65 -2.06 -5.50
C MET A 46 11.61 -1.16 -4.69
N GLY A 47 11.92 0.04 -5.17
CA GLY A 47 12.70 1.04 -4.44
C GLY A 47 11.89 1.96 -3.52
N SER A 48 10.55 1.87 -3.53
CA SER A 48 9.69 2.69 -2.68
C SER A 48 9.68 2.18 -1.25
N PRO A 49 9.99 3.01 -0.23
CA PRO A 49 9.91 2.61 1.17
C PRO A 49 8.52 2.15 1.60
N LEU A 50 7.47 2.60 0.91
CA LEU A 50 6.09 2.22 1.21
C LEU A 50 5.69 0.88 0.58
N ALA A 51 6.27 0.52 -0.57
CA ALA A 51 5.82 -0.63 -1.36
C ALA A 51 5.90 -1.95 -0.57
N LEU A 52 6.99 -2.17 0.17
CA LEU A 52 7.17 -3.38 0.97
C LEU A 52 6.10 -3.52 2.07
N THR A 53 5.80 -2.43 2.78
CA THR A 53 4.78 -2.42 3.84
C THR A 53 3.40 -2.73 3.25
N ILE A 54 3.06 -2.14 2.10
CA ILE A 54 1.79 -2.41 1.42
C ILE A 54 1.72 -3.86 0.93
N ALA A 55 2.82 -4.40 0.40
CA ALA A 55 2.89 -5.80 -0.03
C ALA A 55 2.63 -6.77 1.14
N ASN A 56 3.25 -6.54 2.31
CA ASN A 56 3.00 -7.37 3.50
C ASN A 56 1.55 -7.27 3.98
N CYS A 57 0.96 -6.07 3.99
CA CYS A 57 -0.44 -5.89 4.30
C CYS A 57 -1.34 -6.64 3.30
N TYR A 58 -1.05 -6.56 2.01
CA TYR A 58 -1.78 -7.28 0.96
C TYR A 58 -1.70 -8.80 1.15
N MET A 59 -0.49 -9.33 1.38
CA MET A 59 -0.24 -10.75 1.59
C MET A 59 -1.04 -11.29 2.78
N LEU A 60 -1.11 -10.56 3.90
CA LEU A 60 -1.94 -10.95 5.05
C LEU A 60 -3.40 -11.20 4.67
N PHE A 61 -4.00 -10.34 3.83
CA PHE A 61 -5.39 -10.51 3.39
C PHE A 61 -5.52 -11.64 2.38
N PHE A 62 -4.59 -11.70 1.42
CA PHE A 62 -4.56 -12.73 0.39
C PHE A 62 -4.42 -14.14 0.99
N GLU A 63 -3.49 -14.33 1.92
CA GLU A 63 -3.24 -15.60 2.60
C GLU A 63 -4.42 -16.04 3.49
N ARG A 64 -5.08 -15.09 4.16
CA ARG A 64 -6.28 -15.39 4.96
C ARG A 64 -7.41 -15.99 4.12
N ASP A 65 -7.54 -15.56 2.87
CA ASP A 65 -8.57 -16.10 1.98
C ASP A 65 -8.17 -17.45 1.39
N ILE A 66 -6.88 -17.72 1.23
CA ILE A 66 -6.36 -19.04 0.86
C ILE A 66 -6.58 -20.05 1.98
N ILE A 67 -6.25 -19.69 3.23
CA ILE A 67 -6.39 -20.59 4.38
C ILE A 67 -7.83 -21.08 4.56
N LYS A 68 -8.84 -20.26 4.25
CA LYS A 68 -10.27 -20.64 4.33
C LYS A 68 -10.68 -21.70 3.30
N GLN A 69 -9.86 -21.97 2.28
CA GLN A 69 -10.14 -22.94 1.22
C GLN A 69 -9.58 -24.33 1.52
N ILE A 70 -8.80 -24.46 2.60
CA ILE A 70 -8.27 -25.72 3.13
C ILE A 70 -9.21 -26.21 4.23
#